data_AF-A0A7W8S784-F1
#
_entry.id   AF-A0A7W8S784-F1
#
_cell.length_a   1.000
_cell.length_b   1.000
_cell.length_c   1.000
_cell.angle_alpha   90.00
_cell.angle_beta   90.00
_cell.angle_gamma   90.00
#
_symmetry.space_group_name_H-M   'P 1'
#
loop_
_entity.id
_entity.type
_entity.pdbx_description
1 polymer ?
#
loop_
_entity_poly.entity_id
_entity_poly.type
_entity_poly.pdbx_seq_one_letter_code
_entity_poly.pdbx_strand_id
1 'polypeptide(L)'
;MRLMVVILTGSDGLISLVLLKKLFHESSEMPRIGWGLVVLASVFLAGAAHADDTYEVAGSSITIDNSRKCSLDKPPLYAIESFDKSAVMVSETGYIPKQDLATCQAGRVVRVLSIPSNVGVLSDINLSKDIYVALDFVSVRPFTYLATVARIGTSRNLVSIRGAYIPGRRLSELRESAFGGSGEAGTAIISPNGRYVAPSGEMDCSQDAYPGVWDVRGNRRVVATDDACAALFK
;
A
#
# COMPACT_ATOMS: atom_id res chain seq x y z
N MET A 1 -26.14 -4.36 -24.92
CA MET A 1 -25.84 -4.87 -23.57
C MET A 1 -26.16 -3.77 -22.57
N ARG A 2 -27.26 -3.87 -21.83
CA ARG A 2 -27.66 -2.87 -20.81
C ARG A 2 -27.72 -3.58 -19.46
N LEU A 3 -26.89 -3.12 -18.53
CA LEU A 3 -26.93 -3.56 -17.13
C LEU A 3 -28.17 -2.93 -16.49
N MET A 4 -29.01 -3.75 -15.87
CA MET A 4 -30.13 -3.25 -15.06
C MET A 4 -29.74 -3.44 -13.59
N VAL A 5 -29.48 -2.32 -12.90
CA VAL A 5 -29.17 -2.29 -11.47
C VAL A 5 -30.50 -2.06 -10.75
N VAL A 6 -30.90 -3.00 -9.87
CA VAL A 6 -32.05 -2.83 -9.00
C VAL A 6 -31.52 -2.44 -7.63
N ILE A 7 -31.88 -1.24 -7.17
CA ILE A 7 -31.57 -0.73 -5.83
C ILE A 7 -32.76 -1.11 -4.94
N LEU A 8 -32.53 -1.89 -3.90
CA LEU A 8 -33.53 -2.16 -2.86
C LEU A 8 -33.16 -1.36 -1.61
N THR A 9 -34.05 -0.46 -1.19
CA THR A 9 -33.89 0.33 0.03
C THR A 9 -34.55 -0.39 1.20
N GLY A 10 -33.74 -0.96 2.10
CA GLY A 10 -34.16 -1.40 3.43
C GLY A 10 -34.04 -0.26 4.44
N SER A 11 -34.93 -0.24 5.44
CA SER A 11 -35.17 0.90 6.35
C SER A 11 -34.03 1.27 7.33
N ASP A 12 -32.87 0.59 7.28
CA ASP A 12 -31.71 0.89 8.13
C ASP A 12 -30.45 1.27 7.30
N GLY A 13 -30.64 2.03 6.22
CA GLY A 13 -29.59 2.86 5.60
C GLY A 13 -28.38 2.15 4.97
N LEU A 14 -28.33 0.81 4.93
CA LEU A 14 -27.26 0.06 4.27
C LEU A 14 -27.63 -0.23 2.80
N ILE A 15 -26.89 0.36 1.86
CA ILE A 15 -27.00 0.06 0.43
C ILE A 15 -26.27 -1.25 0.15
N SER A 16 -27.01 -2.31 -0.21
CA SER A 16 -26.41 -3.58 -0.64
C SER A 16 -26.53 -3.71 -2.17
N LEU A 17 -25.38 -3.78 -2.85
CA LEU A 17 -25.30 -3.95 -4.30
C LEU A 17 -25.26 -5.44 -4.63
N VAL A 18 -26.39 -6.02 -5.06
CA VAL A 18 -26.45 -7.44 -5.44
C VAL A 18 -26.31 -7.57 -6.95
N LEU A 19 -25.21 -8.21 -7.40
CA LEU A 19 -25.01 -8.58 -8.80
C LEU A 19 -25.70 -9.93 -9.08
N LEU A 20 -26.87 -9.90 -9.73
CA LEU A 20 -27.53 -11.12 -10.18
C LEU A 20 -26.98 -11.56 -11.55
N LYS A 21 -26.17 -12.63 -11.59
CA LYS A 21 -25.85 -13.34 -12.84
C LYS A 21 -27.08 -14.17 -13.25
N LYS A 22 -27.76 -13.74 -14.30
CA LYS A 22 -28.87 -14.48 -14.91
C LYS A 22 -28.29 -15.69 -15.68
N LEU A 23 -28.30 -16.87 -15.07
CA LEU A 23 -28.22 -18.14 -15.78
C LEU A 23 -29.65 -18.61 -16.00
N PHE A 24 -30.13 -18.55 -17.24
CA PHE A 24 -31.26 -19.37 -17.67
C PHE A 24 -30.94 -20.02 -19.01
N HIS A 25 -31.12 -21.33 -19.00
CA HIS A 25 -30.99 -22.31 -20.06
C HIS A 25 -32.41 -22.61 -20.56
N GLU A 26 -32.60 -22.79 -21.86
CA GLU A 26 -33.79 -23.47 -22.39
C GLU A 26 -33.38 -24.63 -23.31
N SER A 27 -33.87 -25.80 -22.87
CA SER A 27 -34.00 -27.16 -23.40
C SER A 27 -33.52 -27.54 -24.81
N SER A 28 -32.94 -28.75 -24.91
CA SER A 28 -33.67 -29.92 -25.47
C SER A 28 -32.89 -31.24 -25.30
N GLU A 29 -33.68 -32.29 -25.06
CA GLU A 29 -33.40 -33.73 -25.20
C GLU A 29 -32.60 -34.49 -24.12
N MET A 30 -33.25 -35.55 -23.64
CA MET A 30 -32.77 -36.54 -22.67
C MET A 30 -32.80 -37.91 -23.36
N PRO A 31 -31.74 -38.72 -23.23
CA PRO A 31 -31.92 -40.16 -23.13
C PRO A 31 -31.44 -40.66 -21.78
N ARG A 32 -32.28 -41.52 -21.20
CA ARG A 32 -32.03 -42.34 -20.01
C ARG A 32 -30.74 -43.14 -20.16
N ILE A 33 -29.90 -43.22 -19.11
CA ILE A 33 -29.10 -44.40 -18.71
C ILE A 33 -28.42 -44.10 -17.35
N GLY A 34 -28.54 -45.04 -16.41
CA GLY A 34 -27.44 -45.46 -15.54
C GLY A 34 -27.24 -44.75 -14.19
N TRP A 35 -27.51 -45.50 -13.11
CA TRP A 35 -27.09 -45.23 -11.73
C TRP A 35 -25.60 -44.91 -11.57
N GLY A 36 -25.30 -43.94 -10.69
CA GLY A 36 -23.97 -43.70 -10.14
C GLY A 36 -23.98 -42.54 -9.16
N LEU A 37 -24.23 -42.81 -7.87
CA LEU A 37 -24.11 -41.81 -6.80
C LEU A 37 -22.63 -41.51 -6.57
N VAL A 38 -22.15 -40.35 -7.04
CA VAL A 38 -20.84 -39.80 -6.66
C VAL A 38 -21.10 -38.61 -5.74
N VAL A 39 -20.89 -38.80 -4.44
CA VAL A 39 -20.91 -37.72 -3.46
C VAL A 39 -19.54 -37.02 -3.53
N LEU A 40 -19.45 -35.93 -4.28
CA LEU A 40 -18.31 -35.01 -4.21
C LEU A 40 -18.44 -34.18 -2.93
N ALA A 41 -17.65 -34.54 -1.91
CA ALA A 41 -17.47 -33.70 -0.73
C ALA A 41 -16.60 -32.48 -1.12
N SER A 42 -17.26 -31.35 -1.39
CA SER A 42 -16.59 -30.06 -1.58
C SER A 42 -16.03 -29.58 -0.25
N VAL A 43 -14.73 -29.80 -0.02
CA VAL A 43 -14.00 -29.15 1.08
C VAL A 43 -13.78 -27.69 0.69
N PHE A 44 -14.66 -26.81 1.16
CA PHE A 44 -14.43 -25.37 1.10
C PHE A 44 -13.35 -25.00 2.12
N LEU A 45 -12.11 -24.85 1.66
CA LEU A 45 -11.07 -24.13 2.40
C LEU A 45 -11.46 -22.66 2.40
N ALA A 46 -12.18 -22.23 3.42
CA ALA A 46 -12.40 -20.81 3.69
C ALA A 46 -11.04 -20.18 4.06
N GLY A 47 -10.45 -19.47 3.10
CA GLY A 47 -9.35 -18.57 3.42
C GLY A 47 -9.84 -17.53 4.42
N ALA A 48 -9.12 -17.35 5.52
CA ALA A 48 -9.41 -16.27 6.44
C ALA A 48 -9.22 -14.94 5.70
N ALA A 49 -10.33 -14.27 5.37
CA ALA A 49 -10.28 -12.87 5.00
C ALA A 49 -9.94 -12.09 6.27
N HIS A 50 -8.67 -11.74 6.42
CA HIS A 50 -8.26 -10.77 7.44
C HIS A 50 -8.82 -9.42 7.00
N ALA A 51 -9.72 -8.84 7.79
CA ALA A 51 -10.11 -7.45 7.63
C ALA A 51 -8.87 -6.58 7.89
N ASP A 52 -8.74 -5.49 7.13
CA ASP A 52 -7.69 -4.50 7.39
C ASP A 52 -8.01 -3.76 8.70
N ASP A 53 -7.00 -3.67 9.56
CA ASP A 53 -7.12 -2.97 10.84
C ASP A 53 -7.45 -1.49 10.58
N THR A 54 -8.34 -0.91 11.38
CA THR A 54 -8.54 0.54 11.38
C THR A 54 -7.73 1.20 12.49
N TYR A 55 -7.08 2.32 12.17
CA TYR A 55 -6.24 3.06 13.12
C TYR A 55 -6.78 4.47 13.35
N GLU A 56 -6.94 4.85 14.61
CA GLU A 56 -7.32 6.21 15.02
C GLU A 56 -6.30 6.79 16.01
N VAL A 57 -5.90 8.04 15.79
CA VAL A 57 -4.99 8.75 16.68
C VAL A 57 -5.75 9.49 17.79
N ALA A 58 -5.36 9.28 19.04
CA ALA A 58 -5.93 9.98 20.20
C ALA A 58 -4.84 10.35 21.22
N GLY A 59 -4.41 11.62 21.20
CA GLY A 59 -3.33 12.10 22.08
C GLY A 59 -2.02 11.36 21.80
N SER A 60 -1.42 10.74 22.81
CA SER A 60 -0.21 9.90 22.67
C SER A 60 -0.55 8.42 22.51
N SER A 61 -1.62 8.10 21.80
CA SER A 61 -2.07 6.72 21.61
C SER A 61 -2.64 6.49 20.23
N ILE A 62 -2.61 5.22 19.80
CA ILE A 62 -3.34 4.72 18.64
C ILE A 62 -4.41 3.73 19.12
N THR A 63 -5.63 3.90 18.63
CA THR A 63 -6.73 2.96 18.80
C THR A 63 -6.81 2.09 17.55
N ILE A 64 -6.91 0.77 17.75
CA ILE A 64 -7.02 -0.25 16.70
C ILE A 64 -8.41 -0.86 16.77
N ASP A 65 -9.13 -0.90 15.65
CA ASP A 65 -10.48 -1.47 15.50
C ASP A 65 -11.47 -0.97 16.57
N ASN A 66 -11.36 0.30 16.96
CA ASN A 66 -12.20 0.96 17.98
C ASN A 66 -12.20 0.29 19.36
N SER A 67 -11.23 -0.58 19.66
CA SER A 67 -11.26 -1.41 20.86
C SER A 67 -9.94 -1.43 21.62
N ARG A 68 -8.81 -1.57 20.92
CA ARG A 68 -7.50 -1.73 21.53
C ARG A 68 -6.71 -0.44 21.46
N LYS A 69 -6.36 0.12 22.61
CA LYS A 69 -5.57 1.36 22.71
C LYS A 69 -4.12 1.05 23.08
N CYS A 70 -3.19 1.49 22.24
CA CYS A 70 -1.76 1.39 22.49
C CYS A 70 -1.19 2.78 22.81
N SER A 71 -0.57 2.93 23.99
CA SER A 71 0.16 4.16 24.35
C SER A 71 1.52 4.20 23.68
N LEU A 72 1.91 5.37 23.16
CA LEU A 72 3.16 5.57 22.43
C LEU A 72 4.13 6.47 23.20
N ASP A 73 5.44 6.26 23.03
CA ASP A 73 6.48 7.07 23.67
C ASP A 73 6.63 8.45 23.04
N LYS A 74 6.08 8.62 21.82
CA LYS A 74 5.97 9.89 21.10
C LYS A 74 4.54 10.05 20.58
N PRO A 75 3.98 11.28 20.60
CA PRO A 75 2.66 11.53 20.04
C PRO A 75 2.66 11.28 18.52
N PRO A 76 1.74 10.44 18.00
CA PRO A 76 1.56 10.25 16.57
C PRO A 76 0.85 11.47 15.95
N LEU A 77 1.20 11.79 14.71
CA LEU A 77 0.53 12.83 13.90
C LEU A 77 -0.61 12.24 13.06
N TYR A 78 -0.45 10.99 12.64
CA TYR A 78 -1.39 10.19 11.87
C TYR A 78 -1.14 8.71 12.16
N ALA A 79 -1.90 7.81 11.54
CA ALA A 79 -1.65 6.38 11.56
C ALA A 79 -1.98 5.80 10.18
N ILE A 80 -0.95 5.51 9.40
CA ILE A 80 -1.09 5.04 8.02
C ILE A 80 -0.31 3.73 7.89
N GLU A 81 -0.99 2.68 7.47
CA GLU A 81 -0.37 1.36 7.28
C GLU A 81 0.58 1.37 6.07
N SER A 82 1.72 0.67 6.18
CA SER A 82 2.61 0.43 5.05
C SER A 82 1.95 -0.48 4.01
N PHE A 83 2.37 -0.41 2.75
CA PHE A 83 1.75 -1.19 1.67
C PHE A 83 1.84 -2.70 1.92
N ASP A 84 2.96 -3.17 2.50
CA ASP A 84 3.18 -4.57 2.86
C ASP A 84 2.56 -4.97 4.21
N LYS A 85 1.88 -4.05 4.89
CA LYS A 85 1.22 -4.21 6.20
C LYS A 85 2.16 -4.58 7.35
N SER A 86 3.46 -4.34 7.19
CA SER A 86 4.46 -4.65 8.21
C SER A 86 4.57 -3.59 9.31
N ALA A 87 4.17 -2.35 9.03
CA ALA A 87 4.29 -1.23 9.96
C ALA A 87 3.13 -0.23 9.85
N VAL A 88 2.96 0.57 10.89
CA VAL A 88 2.13 1.78 10.88
C VAL A 88 3.05 2.99 10.96
N MET A 89 2.99 3.85 9.95
CA MET A 89 3.65 5.15 9.90
C MET A 89 2.85 6.14 10.74
N VAL A 90 3.55 6.87 11.61
CA VAL A 90 2.92 7.70 12.65
C VAL A 90 3.38 9.14 12.68
N SER A 91 4.45 9.47 11.95
CA SER A 91 4.93 10.83 11.77
C SER A 91 5.85 10.88 10.55
N GLU A 92 6.34 12.06 10.18
CA GLU A 92 7.18 12.29 8.99
C GLU A 92 8.37 11.34 8.87
N THR A 93 8.89 10.82 9.98
CA THR A 93 9.97 9.80 9.96
C THR A 93 9.65 8.59 10.82
N GLY A 94 8.55 8.64 11.57
CA GLY A 94 8.23 7.70 12.63
C GLY A 94 7.37 6.54 12.15
N TYR A 95 7.67 5.34 12.60
CA TYR A 95 6.88 4.15 12.35
C TYR A 95 6.90 3.20 13.54
N ILE A 96 5.94 2.28 13.56
CA ILE A 96 5.80 1.23 14.57
C ILE A 96 5.62 -0.11 13.85
N PRO A 97 6.44 -1.13 14.14
CA PRO A 97 6.19 -2.49 13.66
C PRO A 97 4.82 -2.98 14.11
N LYS A 98 4.01 -3.55 13.20
CA LYS A 98 2.64 -3.98 13.49
C LYS A 98 2.57 -5.03 14.61
N GLN A 99 3.60 -5.87 14.74
CA GLN A 99 3.74 -6.84 15.84
C GLN A 99 3.78 -6.18 17.24
N ASP A 100 4.36 -4.98 17.35
CA ASP A 100 4.46 -4.26 18.62
C ASP A 100 3.10 -3.67 19.02
N LEU A 101 2.27 -3.30 18.04
CA LEU A 101 0.87 -2.91 18.24
C LEU A 101 -0.01 -4.11 18.59
N ALA A 102 0.20 -5.25 17.92
CA ALA A 102 -0.57 -6.47 18.18
C ALA A 102 -0.40 -6.97 19.63
N THR A 103 0.76 -6.74 20.23
CA THR A 103 1.12 -7.18 21.58
C THR A 103 1.07 -6.06 22.63
N CYS A 104 0.54 -4.88 22.27
CA CYS A 104 0.48 -3.76 23.19
C CYS A 104 -0.46 -4.06 24.37
N GLN A 105 -0.09 -3.60 25.57
CA GLN A 105 -0.81 -3.83 26.82
C GLN A 105 -0.95 -2.54 27.59
N ALA A 106 -2.03 -2.44 28.39
CA ALA A 106 -2.21 -1.32 29.30
C ALA A 106 -0.99 -1.15 30.23
N GLY A 107 -0.52 0.09 30.37
CA GLY A 107 0.66 0.41 31.19
C GLY A 107 2.02 0.19 30.50
N ARG A 108 2.06 -0.43 29.31
CA ARG A 108 3.28 -0.53 28.50
C ARG A 108 3.23 0.48 27.35
N VAL A 109 4.32 1.21 27.19
CA VAL A 109 4.49 2.18 26.11
C VAL A 109 5.15 1.48 24.92
N VAL A 110 4.54 1.60 23.75
CA VAL A 110 5.09 1.15 22.47
C VAL A 110 6.07 2.20 21.95
N ARG A 111 7.26 1.75 21.54
CA ARG A 111 8.33 2.63 21.06
C ARG A 111 8.11 2.99 19.59
N VAL A 112 8.13 4.29 19.29
CA VAL A 112 8.15 4.80 17.92
C VAL A 112 9.58 4.76 17.40
N LEU A 113 9.82 3.91 16.40
CA LEU A 113 11.06 3.85 15.64
C LEU A 113 11.08 4.98 14.59
N SER A 114 12.24 5.25 14.02
CA SER A 114 12.35 6.31 13.01
C SER A 114 13.39 5.97 11.94
N ILE A 115 13.12 6.38 10.70
CA ILE A 115 14.14 6.48 9.66
C ILE A 115 15.09 7.66 9.97
N PRO A 116 16.26 7.77 9.30
CA PRO A 116 17.16 8.91 9.49
C PRO A 116 16.46 10.26 9.29
N SER A 117 16.84 11.28 10.06
CA SER A 117 16.21 12.61 10.01
C SER A 117 16.67 13.49 8.84
N ASN A 118 17.65 13.04 8.06
CA ASN A 118 18.23 13.77 6.93
C ASN A 118 17.66 13.32 5.57
N VAL A 119 16.48 12.70 5.57
CA VAL A 119 15.67 12.42 4.38
C VAL A 119 14.29 13.03 4.54
N GLY A 120 13.51 13.07 3.46
CA GLY A 120 12.15 13.59 3.45
C GLY A 120 11.12 12.76 4.23
N VAL A 121 9.85 13.00 3.94
CA VAL A 121 8.70 12.37 4.62
C VAL A 121 8.64 10.89 4.27
N LEU A 122 8.65 10.02 5.27
CA LEU A 122 8.42 8.59 5.16
C LEU A 122 7.07 8.34 4.49
N SER A 123 7.12 7.71 3.31
CA SER A 123 5.94 7.47 2.48
C SER A 123 5.55 6.00 2.44
N ASP A 124 6.51 5.08 2.48
CA ASP A 124 6.23 3.66 2.72
C ASP A 124 7.46 2.93 3.29
N ILE A 125 7.26 1.78 3.92
CA ILE A 125 8.30 0.97 4.55
C ILE A 125 7.96 -0.52 4.46
N ASN A 126 8.94 -1.35 4.13
CA ASN A 126 8.83 -2.80 4.17
C ASN A 126 9.89 -3.34 5.13
N LEU A 127 9.45 -3.67 6.35
CA LEU A 127 10.35 -4.12 7.42
C LEU A 127 11.02 -5.46 7.07
N SER A 128 10.29 -6.36 6.41
CA SER A 128 10.80 -7.69 6.06
C SER A 128 11.93 -7.65 5.03
N LYS A 129 11.95 -6.60 4.22
CA LYS A 129 12.95 -6.38 3.16
C LYS A 129 13.97 -5.32 3.52
N ASP A 130 13.90 -4.75 4.73
CA ASP A 130 14.81 -3.69 5.20
C ASP A 130 14.91 -2.56 4.17
N ILE A 131 13.77 -1.97 3.79
CA ILE A 131 13.71 -0.90 2.79
C ILE A 131 12.59 0.07 3.13
N TYR A 132 12.83 1.35 2.85
CA TYR A 132 11.82 2.39 2.94
C TYR A 132 11.93 3.35 1.76
N VAL A 133 10.86 4.11 1.53
CA VAL A 133 10.81 5.23 0.60
C VAL A 133 10.38 6.48 1.34
N ALA A 134 11.13 7.57 1.14
CA ALA A 134 10.82 8.89 1.65
C ALA A 134 10.72 9.89 0.49
N LEU A 135 9.90 10.92 0.67
CA LEU A 135 9.66 11.96 -0.34
C LEU A 135 10.21 13.30 0.14
N ASP A 136 11.23 13.78 -0.57
CA ASP A 136 11.90 15.05 -0.36
C ASP A 136 11.17 16.16 -1.12
N PHE A 137 10.61 17.13 -0.40
CA PHE A 137 9.88 18.25 -1.00
C PHE A 137 10.80 19.22 -1.76
N VAL A 138 10.40 19.63 -2.98
CA VAL A 138 11.24 20.44 -3.88
C VAL A 138 10.63 21.80 -4.24
N SER A 139 9.35 21.86 -4.61
CA SER A 139 8.67 23.09 -5.03
C SER A 139 7.18 23.04 -4.73
N VAL A 140 6.56 24.21 -4.49
CA VAL A 140 5.13 24.38 -4.17
C VAL A 140 4.23 24.57 -5.39
N ARG A 141 4.78 24.93 -6.57
CA ARG A 141 4.00 25.27 -7.77
C ARG A 141 4.69 24.76 -9.05
N PRO A 142 4.37 23.54 -9.51
CA PRO A 142 3.55 22.52 -8.85
C PRO A 142 4.23 21.92 -7.60
N PHE A 143 3.45 21.26 -6.73
CA PHE A 143 3.98 20.41 -5.66
C PHE A 143 4.82 19.30 -6.29
N THR A 144 6.12 19.30 -6.01
CA THR A 144 7.06 18.35 -6.59
C THR A 144 8.01 17.78 -5.57
N TYR A 145 8.41 16.54 -5.81
CA TYR A 145 9.15 15.71 -4.87
C TYR A 145 10.26 14.97 -5.59
N LEU A 146 11.25 14.56 -4.79
CA LEU A 146 12.21 13.53 -5.15
C LEU A 146 12.06 12.37 -4.17
N ALA A 147 12.35 11.16 -4.62
CA ALA A 147 12.27 9.98 -3.77
C ALA A 147 13.66 9.52 -3.31
N THR A 148 13.75 9.21 -2.02
CA THR A 148 14.85 8.48 -1.43
C THR A 148 14.39 7.06 -1.14
N VAL A 149 14.94 6.06 -1.84
CA VAL A 149 14.68 4.64 -1.57
C VAL A 149 15.92 4.07 -0.88
N ALA A 150 15.84 3.68 0.39
CA ALA A 150 17.02 3.35 1.19
C ALA A 150 16.79 2.17 2.14
N ARG A 151 17.89 1.61 2.67
CA ARG A 151 17.85 0.63 3.77
C ARG A 151 17.48 1.31 5.07
N ILE A 152 16.71 0.64 5.93
CA ILE A 152 16.29 1.23 7.21
C ILE A 152 17.55 1.56 8.03
N GLY A 153 17.57 2.76 8.61
CA GLY A 153 18.72 3.27 9.36
C GLY A 153 19.82 3.92 8.50
N THR A 154 19.66 3.99 7.18
CA THR A 154 20.60 4.68 6.27
C THR A 154 19.87 5.69 5.40
N SER A 155 20.54 6.77 4.99
CA SER A 155 20.01 7.75 4.03
C SER A 155 20.59 7.57 2.62
N ARG A 156 21.29 6.45 2.37
CA ARG A 156 21.94 6.19 1.08
C ARG A 156 20.91 5.66 0.10
N ASN A 157 20.60 6.46 -0.92
CA ASN A 157 19.68 6.05 -1.98
C ASN A 157 20.21 4.81 -2.71
N LEU A 158 19.35 3.81 -2.88
CA LEU A 158 19.61 2.56 -3.57
C LEU A 158 19.47 2.71 -5.09
N VAL A 159 18.81 3.78 -5.53
CA VAL A 159 18.61 4.10 -6.94
C VAL A 159 19.23 5.45 -7.30
N SER A 160 19.60 5.58 -8.57
CA SER A 160 20.07 6.81 -9.20
C SER A 160 19.35 6.99 -10.54
N ILE A 161 18.03 7.12 -10.46
CA ILE A 161 17.10 7.26 -11.58
C ILE A 161 16.50 8.67 -11.53
N ARG A 162 16.03 9.23 -12.66
CA ARG A 162 15.26 10.49 -12.63
C ARG A 162 14.03 10.33 -11.71
N GLY A 163 13.74 11.34 -10.90
CA GLY A 163 12.78 11.25 -9.81
C GLY A 163 13.42 10.93 -8.46
N ALA A 164 14.63 10.35 -8.43
CA ALA A 164 15.30 10.01 -7.18
C ALA A 164 16.16 11.19 -6.66
N TYR A 165 16.26 11.34 -5.34
CA TYR A 165 17.22 12.26 -4.75
C TYR A 165 18.65 11.74 -4.97
N ILE A 166 19.47 12.51 -5.69
CA ILE A 166 20.87 12.17 -5.97
C ILE A 166 21.77 13.19 -5.26
N PRO A 167 22.49 12.79 -4.20
CA PRO A 167 23.39 13.67 -3.46
C PRO A 167 24.42 14.36 -4.37
N GLY A 168 24.67 15.64 -4.12
CA GLY A 168 25.68 16.43 -4.84
C GLY A 168 25.23 17.00 -6.20
N ARG A 169 24.02 16.67 -6.67
CA ARG A 169 23.41 17.35 -7.83
C ARG A 169 23.05 18.79 -7.51
N ARG A 170 23.07 19.65 -8.53
CA ARG A 170 22.63 21.05 -8.38
C ARG A 170 21.13 21.10 -8.12
N LEU A 171 20.68 22.09 -7.36
CA LEU A 171 19.25 22.25 -7.06
C LEU A 171 18.39 22.40 -8.34
N SER A 172 18.90 23.01 -9.40
CA SER A 172 18.22 23.10 -10.69
C SER A 172 18.02 21.73 -11.34
N GLU A 173 19.06 20.89 -11.33
CA GLU A 173 18.99 19.52 -11.87
C GLU A 173 18.02 18.66 -11.06
N LEU A 174 18.06 18.80 -9.72
CA LEU A 174 17.15 18.13 -8.81
C LEU A 174 15.68 18.52 -9.12
N ARG A 175 15.41 19.82 -9.32
CA ARG A 175 14.09 20.34 -9.71
C ARG A 175 13.59 19.81 -11.05
N GLU A 176 14.44 19.77 -12.07
CA GLU A 176 14.11 19.22 -13.40
C GLU A 176 13.84 17.71 -13.38
N SER A 177 14.33 17.03 -12.34
CA SER A 177 14.11 15.60 -12.11
C SER A 177 13.05 15.30 -11.06
N ALA A 178 12.38 16.32 -10.51
CA ALA A 178 11.32 16.10 -9.53
C ALA A 178 10.02 15.65 -10.23
N PHE A 179 9.13 15.01 -9.49
CA PHE A 179 7.82 14.55 -9.98
C PHE A 179 6.68 15.08 -9.11
N GLY A 180 5.47 15.15 -9.66
CA GLY A 180 4.28 15.61 -8.93
C GLY A 180 3.69 14.53 -8.01
N GLY A 181 2.95 14.95 -6.99
CA GLY A 181 2.26 14.06 -6.05
C GLY A 181 1.70 14.81 -4.85
N SER A 182 1.11 14.10 -3.89
CA SER A 182 0.70 14.68 -2.60
C SER A 182 1.88 14.81 -1.63
N GLY A 183 2.85 13.88 -1.71
CA GLY A 183 3.98 13.82 -0.77
C GLY A 183 3.61 13.34 0.63
N GLU A 184 2.38 12.86 0.80
CA GLU A 184 1.86 12.39 2.08
C GLU A 184 2.40 10.99 2.42
N ALA A 185 2.31 10.61 3.69
CA ALA A 185 2.58 9.23 4.07
C ALA A 185 1.57 8.28 3.41
N GLY A 186 2.02 7.09 3.03
CA GLY A 186 1.23 6.12 2.26
C GLY A 186 1.07 6.46 0.78
N THR A 187 1.66 7.55 0.28
CA THR A 187 1.58 7.90 -1.15
C THR A 187 2.39 6.94 -2.01
N ALA A 188 3.68 6.79 -1.70
CA ALA A 188 4.53 5.83 -2.39
C ALA A 188 4.19 4.40 -1.95
N ILE A 189 4.54 3.42 -2.77
CA ILE A 189 4.36 2.01 -2.41
C ILE A 189 5.60 1.19 -2.79
N ILE A 190 5.95 0.25 -1.92
CA ILE A 190 7.01 -0.73 -2.07
C ILE A 190 6.35 -2.10 -2.25
N SER A 191 6.70 -2.80 -3.33
CA SER A 191 6.25 -4.18 -3.54
C SER A 191 6.54 -5.09 -2.33
N PRO A 192 5.72 -6.12 -2.07
CA PRO A 192 5.94 -7.04 -0.94
C PRO A 192 7.31 -7.72 -0.97
N ASN A 193 7.86 -7.95 -2.16
CA ASN A 193 9.20 -8.53 -2.33
C ASN A 193 10.35 -7.52 -2.17
N GLY A 194 10.05 -6.22 -2.04
CA GLY A 194 11.01 -5.13 -1.82
C GLY A 194 11.84 -4.75 -3.05
N ARG A 195 11.57 -5.34 -4.23
CA ARG A 195 12.33 -5.09 -5.45
C ARG A 195 11.83 -3.87 -6.22
N TYR A 196 10.53 -3.62 -6.18
CA TYR A 196 9.88 -2.59 -6.97
C TYR A 196 9.31 -1.49 -6.08
N VAL A 197 9.40 -0.25 -6.55
CA VAL A 197 8.88 0.94 -5.88
C VAL A 197 8.12 1.79 -6.90
N ALA A 198 6.91 2.23 -6.55
CA ALA A 198 6.18 3.30 -7.24
C ALA A 198 6.19 4.54 -6.34
N PRO A 199 7.08 5.51 -6.58
CA PRO A 199 7.27 6.63 -5.67
C PRO A 199 6.14 7.67 -5.71
N SER A 200 5.30 7.67 -6.76
CA SER A 200 4.04 8.42 -6.80
C SER A 200 2.83 7.63 -6.29
N GLY A 201 3.00 6.34 -5.97
CA GLY A 201 1.91 5.41 -5.67
C GLY A 201 1.25 4.78 -6.89
N GLU A 202 1.43 5.36 -8.07
CA GLU A 202 0.84 4.88 -9.31
C GLU A 202 1.63 3.68 -9.84
N MET A 203 0.95 2.54 -10.00
CA MET A 203 1.49 1.35 -10.66
C MET A 203 1.46 1.51 -12.18
N ASP A 204 2.14 2.55 -12.67
CA ASP A 204 2.26 2.85 -14.10
C ASP A 204 3.64 2.44 -14.64
N CYS A 205 3.63 1.47 -15.56
CA CYS A 205 4.80 0.97 -16.28
C CYS A 205 4.75 1.32 -17.77
N SER A 206 3.89 2.26 -18.20
CA SER A 206 3.82 2.73 -19.59
C SER A 206 5.15 3.36 -20.05
N GLN A 207 5.33 3.59 -21.36
CA GLN A 207 6.58 4.18 -21.87
C GLN A 207 6.76 5.64 -21.46
N ASP A 208 5.66 6.34 -21.21
CA ASP A 208 5.55 7.75 -20.85
C ASP A 208 5.37 7.99 -19.35
N ALA A 209 5.16 6.94 -18.55
CA ALA A 209 5.09 7.01 -17.09
C ALA A 209 6.25 7.78 -16.47
N TYR A 210 5.91 8.77 -15.65
CA TYR A 210 6.88 9.52 -14.86
C TYR A 210 6.34 9.85 -13.47
N PRO A 211 7.00 9.41 -12.39
CA PRO A 211 8.29 8.70 -12.36
C PRO A 211 8.20 7.21 -12.71
N GLY A 212 6.98 6.66 -12.75
CA GLY A 212 6.67 5.24 -13.01
C GLY A 212 7.21 4.29 -11.93
N VAL A 213 7.12 2.99 -12.20
CA VAL A 213 7.65 1.94 -11.30
C VAL A 213 9.15 1.75 -11.52
N TRP A 214 9.92 1.60 -10.43
CA TRP A 214 11.36 1.37 -10.45
C TRP A 214 11.72 -0.05 -10.03
N ASP A 215 12.64 -0.70 -10.75
CA ASP A 215 13.36 -1.89 -10.28
C ASP A 215 14.58 -1.43 -9.47
N VAL A 216 14.50 -1.49 -8.15
CA VAL A 216 15.53 -1.01 -7.22
C VAL A 216 16.85 -1.74 -7.44
N ARG A 217 16.81 -3.05 -7.67
CA ARG A 217 18.01 -3.85 -7.94
C ARG A 217 18.58 -3.55 -9.32
N GLY A 218 17.71 -3.41 -10.31
CA GLY A 218 18.08 -3.10 -11.68
C GLY A 218 18.49 -1.64 -11.92
N ASN A 219 18.26 -0.76 -10.94
CA ASN A 219 18.44 0.69 -11.04
C ASN A 219 17.86 1.29 -12.34
N ARG A 220 16.63 0.90 -12.68
CA ARG A 220 15.94 1.32 -13.90
C ARG A 220 14.44 1.41 -13.73
N ARG A 221 13.78 2.22 -14.56
CA ARG A 221 12.32 2.22 -14.68
C ARG A 221 11.85 0.91 -15.33
N VAL A 222 10.77 0.35 -14.83
CA VAL A 222 10.11 -0.82 -15.41
C VAL A 222 9.21 -0.35 -16.54
N VAL A 223 9.25 -1.07 -17.66
CA VAL A 223 8.27 -0.95 -18.73
C VAL A 223 7.61 -2.31 -18.92
N ALA A 224 6.28 -2.34 -18.80
CA ALA A 224 5.48 -3.56 -18.86
C ALA A 224 4.03 -3.21 -19.23
N THR A 225 3.24 -4.23 -19.58
CA THR A 225 1.78 -4.09 -19.67
C THR A 225 1.17 -3.86 -18.29
N ASP A 226 -0.02 -3.26 -18.23
CA ASP A 226 -0.70 -2.95 -16.96
C ASP A 226 -0.84 -4.17 -16.05
N ASP A 227 -1.25 -5.33 -16.60
CA ASP A 227 -1.38 -6.58 -15.84
C ASP A 227 -0.04 -7.04 -15.24
N ALA A 228 1.04 -6.95 -16.02
CA ALA A 228 2.37 -7.32 -15.58
C ALA A 228 2.93 -6.31 -14.56
N CYS A 229 2.60 -5.02 -14.71
CA CYS A 229 2.97 -3.97 -13.77
C CYS A 229 2.28 -4.15 -12.42
N ALA A 230 0.96 -4.37 -12.42
CA ALA A 230 0.18 -4.63 -11.21
C ALA A 230 0.64 -5.92 -10.50
N ALA A 231 1.08 -6.94 -11.25
CA ALA A 231 1.60 -8.18 -10.68
C ALA A 231 2.90 -7.99 -9.88
N LEU A 232 3.63 -6.88 -10.05
CA LEU A 232 4.85 -6.60 -9.28
C LEU A 232 4.56 -6.29 -7.80
N PHE A 233 3.32 -5.92 -7.48
CA PHE A 233 2.87 -5.48 -6.16
C PHE A 233 1.89 -6.45 -5.49
N LYS A 234 1.79 -7.68 -6.00
CA LYS A 234 1.00 -8.77 -5.42
C LYS A 234 1.85 -9.70 -4.55
#